data_AF-A0A1G5XNN2-F1
#
_entry.id   AF-A0A1G5XNN2-F1
#
_cell.length_a   1.000
_cell.length_b   1.000
_cell.length_c   1.000
_cell.angle_alpha   90.00
_cell.angle_beta   90.00
_cell.angle_gamma   90.00
#
_symmetry.space_group_name_H-M   'P 1'
#
loop_
_entity.id
_entity.type
_entity.pdbx_description
1 polymer ?
#
loop_
_entity_poly.entity_id
_entity_poly.type
_entity_poly.pdbx_seq_one_letter_code
_entity_poly.pdbx_strand_id
1 'polypeptide(L)'
;MNYYFKNFSYKDMLSAFIASLISISIIFSLQLEVTKSNLFFTILLTFFIPISIMHIIYWKDHQKKNNSLGRITHDLLFILITFLLLFTILKINNIFYKIGSANNLITLLFICVFVSEIVFSISINFLLRLVKNEK
;
A
#
# COMPACT_ATOMS: atom_id res chain seq x y z
N MET A 1 23.79 17.68 -8.95
CA MET A 1 22.81 16.58 -9.12
C MET A 1 22.88 15.49 -8.05
N ASN A 2 23.77 15.59 -7.03
CA ASN A 2 23.96 14.56 -5.99
C ASN A 2 23.17 14.77 -4.67
N TYR A 3 22.24 15.73 -4.60
CA TYR A 3 21.51 16.05 -3.36
C TYR A 3 20.03 15.65 -3.33
N TYR A 4 19.50 15.03 -4.40
CA TYR A 4 18.08 14.68 -4.49
C TYR A 4 17.76 13.22 -4.11
N PHE A 5 18.74 12.33 -4.15
CA PHE A 5 18.61 11.00 -3.54
C PHE A 5 19.12 11.06 -2.11
N LYS A 6 18.29 11.60 -1.20
CA LYS A 6 18.48 11.28 0.21
C LYS A 6 18.27 9.76 0.29
N ASN A 7 19.34 9.03 0.62
CA ASN A 7 19.44 7.58 0.56
C ASN A 7 18.13 6.88 0.92
N PHE A 8 17.63 6.05 -0.01
CA PHE A 8 16.55 5.11 0.26
C PHE A 8 16.91 4.34 1.53
N SER A 9 16.18 4.60 2.62
CA SER A 9 16.58 4.13 3.94
C SER A 9 16.23 2.66 4.08
N TYR A 10 17.04 1.91 4.84
CA TYR A 10 16.65 0.57 5.29
C TYR A 10 15.26 0.57 5.95
N LYS A 11 14.89 1.67 6.63
CA LYS A 11 13.57 1.86 7.23
C LYS A 11 12.45 1.93 6.18
N ASP A 12 12.72 2.50 5.01
CA ASP A 12 11.75 2.60 3.92
C ASP A 12 11.51 1.21 3.33
N MET A 13 12.57 0.43 3.10
CA MET A 13 12.44 -0.95 2.66
C MET A 13 11.69 -1.81 3.68
N LEU A 14 12.03 -1.70 4.97
CA LEU A 14 11.39 -2.44 6.05
C LEU A 14 9.89 -2.11 6.17
N SER A 15 9.52 -0.83 6.09
CA SER A 15 8.12 -0.40 6.22
C SER A 15 7.26 -0.89 5.05
N ALA A 16 7.77 -0.85 3.82
CA ALA A 16 7.06 -1.41 2.67
C ALA A 16 6.95 -2.94 2.76
N PHE A 17 7.99 -3.63 3.22
CA PHE A 17 7.94 -5.07 3.46
C PHE A 17 6.88 -5.43 4.53
N ILE A 18 6.89 -4.75 5.68
CA ILE A 18 5.90 -4.96 6.74
C ILE A 18 4.48 -4.67 6.22
N ALA A 19 4.29 -3.57 5.48
CA ALA A 19 2.99 -3.24 4.89
C ALA A 19 2.51 -4.35 3.95
N SER A 20 3.39 -4.90 3.10
CA SER A 20 3.03 -6.00 2.19
C SER A 20 2.61 -7.27 2.94
N LEU A 21 3.30 -7.62 4.03
CA LEU A 21 2.94 -8.75 4.88
C LEU A 21 1.58 -8.53 5.57
N ILE A 22 1.31 -7.31 6.04
CA ILE A 22 0.01 -6.97 6.63
C ILE A 22 -1.10 -7.10 5.58
N SER A 23 -0.91 -6.56 4.37
CA SER A 23 -1.89 -6.71 3.28
C SER A 23 -2.20 -8.17 3.00
N ILE A 24 -1.18 -9.02 2.92
CA ILE A 24 -1.36 -10.45 2.64
C ILE A 24 -2.03 -11.17 3.82
N SER A 25 -1.64 -10.84 5.05
CA SER A 25 -2.29 -11.37 6.25
C SER A 25 -3.78 -11.05 6.24
N ILE A 26 -4.16 -9.81 5.90
CA ILE A 26 -5.56 -9.40 5.80
C ILE A 26 -6.29 -10.20 4.71
N ILE A 27 -5.66 -10.44 3.55
CA ILE A 27 -6.25 -11.26 2.48
C ILE A 27 -6.59 -12.65 2.99
N PHE A 28 -5.67 -13.30 3.70
CA PHE A 28 -5.91 -14.65 4.24
C PHE A 28 -6.95 -14.66 5.36
N SER A 29 -6.89 -13.72 6.29
CA SER A 29 -7.90 -13.60 7.36
C SER A 29 -9.29 -13.40 6.78
N LEU A 30 -9.42 -12.55 5.76
CA LEU A 30 -10.71 -12.31 5.10
C LEU A 30 -11.15 -13.52 4.29
N GLN A 31 -10.26 -14.27 3.62
CA GLN A 31 -10.65 -15.53 2.98
C GLN A 31 -11.28 -16.54 3.96
N LEU A 32 -10.90 -16.51 5.24
CA LEU A 32 -11.48 -17.39 6.26
C LEU A 32 -12.85 -16.90 6.77
N GLU A 33 -13.15 -15.60 6.68
CA GLU A 33 -14.39 -15.00 7.19
C GLU A 33 -15.40 -14.58 6.10
N VAL A 34 -15.01 -14.54 4.83
CA VAL A 34 -15.88 -14.12 3.70
C VAL A 34 -16.83 -15.26 3.33
N THR A 35 -17.87 -15.43 4.13
CA THR A 35 -19.12 -16.06 3.67
C THR A 35 -20.20 -15.02 3.31
N LYS A 36 -20.08 -13.74 3.68
CA LYS A 36 -21.13 -12.71 3.40
C LYS A 36 -20.69 -11.24 3.23
N SER A 37 -19.39 -10.91 3.13
CA SER A 37 -18.94 -9.50 3.11
C SER A 37 -18.80 -8.90 1.70
N ASN A 38 -18.96 -7.57 1.63
CA ASN A 38 -18.92 -6.79 0.39
C ASN A 38 -17.48 -6.74 -0.16
N LEU A 39 -17.22 -7.47 -1.26
CA LEU A 39 -15.89 -7.69 -1.85
C LEU A 39 -15.10 -6.40 -2.09
N PHE A 40 -15.79 -5.30 -2.42
CA PHE A 40 -15.18 -3.98 -2.57
C PHE A 40 -14.56 -3.45 -1.26
N PHE A 41 -15.28 -3.59 -0.15
CA PHE A 41 -14.82 -3.13 1.16
C PHE A 41 -13.62 -3.95 1.65
N THR A 42 -13.63 -5.25 1.38
CA THR A 42 -12.52 -6.18 1.65
C THR A 42 -11.23 -5.75 0.93
N ILE A 43 -11.33 -5.48 -0.38
CA ILE A 43 -10.19 -5.00 -1.18
C ILE A 43 -9.72 -3.64 -0.66
N LEU A 44 -10.64 -2.73 -0.36
CA LEU A 44 -10.31 -1.41 0.15
C LEU A 44 -9.55 -1.51 1.48
N LEU A 45 -10.04 -2.27 2.47
CA LEU A 45 -9.35 -2.45 3.76
C LEU A 45 -7.95 -3.07 3.62
N THR A 46 -7.83 -4.07 2.74
CA THR A 46 -6.59 -4.83 2.50
C THR A 46 -5.42 -3.96 2.08
N PHE A 47 -5.70 -2.95 1.25
CA PHE A 47 -4.67 -2.07 0.70
C PHE A 47 -4.64 -0.71 1.39
N PHE A 48 -5.81 -0.16 1.74
CA PHE A 48 -5.89 1.17 2.34
C PHE A 48 -5.19 1.24 3.70
N ILE A 49 -5.43 0.27 4.59
CA ILE A 49 -4.82 0.28 5.93
C ILE A 49 -3.29 0.20 5.82
N PRO A 50 -2.70 -0.79 5.12
CA PRO A 50 -1.25 -0.95 5.11
C PRO A 50 -0.54 0.19 4.39
N ILE A 51 -1.10 0.70 3.30
CA ILE A 51 -0.54 1.84 2.56
C ILE A 51 -0.61 3.12 3.39
N SER A 52 -1.73 3.36 4.09
CA SER A 52 -1.86 4.52 4.97
C SER A 52 -0.84 4.48 6.11
N ILE A 53 -0.64 3.32 6.75
CA ILE A 53 0.38 3.14 7.79
C ILE A 53 1.78 3.43 7.23
N MET A 54 2.07 2.84 6.07
CA MET A 54 3.34 3.02 5.36
C MET A 54 3.63 4.50 5.11
N HIS A 55 2.65 5.27 4.62
CA HIS A 55 2.81 6.70 4.36
C HIS A 55 2.89 7.55 5.62
N ILE A 56 2.18 7.18 6.71
CA ILE A 56 2.32 7.86 8.02
C ILE A 56 3.74 7.69 8.56
N ILE A 57 4.31 6.47 8.47
CA ILE A 57 5.68 6.19 8.89
C ILE A 57 6.65 7.02 8.03
N TYR A 58 6.47 7.01 6.72
CA TYR A 58 7.30 7.78 5.80
C TYR A 58 7.26 9.28 6.10
N TRP A 59 6.06 9.84 6.36
CA TRP A 59 5.92 11.24 6.75
C TRP A 59 6.64 11.52 8.08
N LYS A 60 6.42 10.72 9.12
CA LYS A 60 7.07 10.92 10.43
C LYS A 60 8.60 10.95 10.32
N ASP A 61 9.18 10.03 9.53
CA ASP A 61 10.64 9.93 9.39
C ASP A 61 11.24 11.05 8.54
N HIS A 62 10.51 11.55 7.55
CA HIS A 62 11.04 12.53 6.62
C HIS A 62 10.68 13.98 6.95
N GLN A 63 9.64 14.22 7.77
CA GLN A 63 9.06 15.53 8.15
C GLN A 63 8.90 16.56 7.01
N LYS A 64 8.98 16.11 5.76
CA LYS A 64 8.96 16.94 4.55
C LYS A 64 7.67 16.67 3.82
N LYS A 65 6.84 17.71 3.73
CA LYS A 65 5.54 17.72 3.04
C LYS A 65 5.60 17.35 1.54
N ASN A 66 6.80 17.23 0.94
CA ASN A 66 6.97 17.32 -0.51
C ASN A 66 8.00 16.36 -1.15
N ASN A 67 8.36 15.24 -0.51
CA ASN A 67 9.13 14.19 -1.20
C ASN A 67 8.19 13.22 -1.94
N SER A 68 7.46 13.73 -2.94
CA SER A 68 6.56 12.93 -3.78
C SER A 68 7.29 11.79 -4.50
N LEU A 69 8.50 12.05 -5.01
CA LEU A 69 9.34 11.03 -5.66
C LEU A 69 9.70 9.88 -4.74
N GLY A 70 10.09 10.17 -3.49
CA GLY A 70 10.43 9.13 -2.52
C GLY A 70 9.23 8.26 -2.14
N ARG A 71 8.03 8.86 -2.04
CA ARG A 71 6.78 8.12 -1.84
C ARG A 71 6.44 7.23 -3.03
N ILE A 72 6.56 7.74 -4.25
CA ILE A 72 6.36 6.94 -5.47
C ILE A 72 7.30 5.74 -5.49
N THR A 73 8.59 5.94 -5.17
CA THR A 73 9.54 4.82 -5.11
C THR A 73 9.21 3.81 -4.00
N HIS A 74 8.65 4.28 -2.89
CA HIS A 74 8.19 3.44 -1.78
C HIS A 74 6.96 2.62 -2.15
N ASP A 75 6.00 3.24 -2.84
CA ASP A 75 4.81 2.60 -3.39
C ASP A 75 5.16 1.54 -4.43
N LEU A 76 6.10 1.84 -5.33
CA LEU A 76 6.60 0.87 -6.31
C LEU A 76 7.25 -0.35 -5.63
N LEU A 77 7.99 -0.13 -4.54
CA LEU A 77 8.60 -1.20 -3.77
C LEU A 77 7.55 -2.05 -3.05
N PHE A 78 6.52 -1.41 -2.47
CA PHE A 78 5.35 -2.11 -1.93
C PHE A 78 4.65 -2.96 -2.98
N ILE A 79 4.37 -2.41 -4.17
CA ILE A 79 3.75 -3.15 -5.29
C ILE A 79 4.60 -4.35 -5.67
N LEU A 80 5.91 -4.17 -5.82
CA LEU A 80 6.82 -5.23 -6.23
C LEU A 80 6.86 -6.38 -5.23
N ILE A 81 7.02 -6.08 -3.93
CA ILE A 81 7.05 -7.11 -2.88
C ILE A 81 5.69 -7.81 -2.79
N THR A 82 4.59 -7.05 -2.79
CA THR A 82 3.24 -7.61 -2.69
C THR A 82 2.91 -8.48 -3.89
N PHE A 83 3.32 -8.08 -5.09
CA PHE A 83 3.18 -8.86 -6.31
C PHE A 83 3.92 -10.20 -6.20
N LEU A 84 5.20 -10.18 -5.81
CA LEU A 84 6.00 -11.40 -5.70
C LEU A 84 5.41 -12.39 -4.69
N LEU A 85 5.00 -11.88 -3.52
CA LEU A 85 4.41 -12.71 -2.47
C LEU A 85 3.05 -13.28 -2.91
N LEU A 86 2.13 -12.43 -3.43
CA LEU A 86 0.82 -12.89 -3.90
C LEU A 86 0.96 -13.87 -5.06
N PHE A 87 1.80 -13.58 -6.05
CA PHE A 87 2.02 -14.46 -7.18
C PHE A 87 2.48 -15.85 -6.73
N THR A 88 3.42 -15.91 -5.79
CA THR A 88 3.95 -17.16 -5.23
C THR A 88 2.85 -17.93 -4.48
N ILE A 89 2.13 -17.24 -3.60
CA ILE A 89 1.01 -17.82 -2.83
C ILE A 89 -0.08 -18.39 -3.75
N LEU A 90 -0.51 -17.61 -4.74
CA LEU A 90 -1.58 -17.99 -5.65
C LEU A 90 -1.19 -19.18 -6.53
N LYS A 91 0.09 -19.29 -6.90
CA LYS A 91 0.62 -20.44 -7.61
C LYS A 91 0.71 -21.68 -6.73
N ILE A 92 1.25 -21.56 -5.51
CA ILE A 92 1.36 -22.68 -4.56
C ILE A 92 -0.03 -23.26 -4.26
N ASN A 93 -1.02 -22.39 -4.08
CA ASN A 93 -2.40 -22.78 -3.79
C ASN A 93 -3.21 -23.16 -5.04
N ASN A 94 -2.60 -23.18 -6.24
CA ASN A 94 -3.26 -23.49 -7.52
C ASN A 94 -4.51 -22.65 -7.83
N ILE A 95 -4.61 -21.41 -7.32
CA ILE A 95 -5.75 -20.51 -7.53
C ILE A 95 -5.46 -19.36 -8.50
N PHE A 96 -4.25 -19.32 -9.08
CA PHE A 96 -3.82 -18.26 -10.00
C PHE A 96 -4.74 -18.10 -11.23
N TYR A 97 -5.40 -19.18 -11.67
CA TYR A 97 -6.35 -19.16 -12.77
C TYR A 97 -7.52 -18.18 -12.55
N LYS A 98 -7.90 -17.90 -11.28
CA LYS A 98 -8.98 -16.96 -10.96
C LYS A 98 -8.64 -15.51 -11.33
N ILE A 99 -7.35 -15.18 -11.32
CA ILE A 99 -6.85 -13.84 -11.70
C ILE A 99 -6.56 -13.78 -13.21
N GLY A 100 -6.41 -14.93 -13.85
CA GLY A 100 -6.20 -15.09 -15.28
C GLY A 100 -4.76 -14.86 -15.72
N SER A 101 -4.13 -13.75 -15.33
CA SER A 101 -2.75 -13.43 -15.75
C SER A 101 -1.95 -12.62 -14.72
N ALA A 102 -0.62 -12.67 -14.84
CA ALA A 102 0.27 -11.84 -14.01
C ALA A 102 0.05 -10.33 -14.29
N ASN A 103 -0.26 -9.97 -15.53
CA ASN A 103 -0.57 -8.60 -15.92
C ASN A 103 -1.82 -8.08 -15.21
N ASN A 104 -2.85 -8.93 -15.03
CA ASN A 104 -4.04 -8.55 -14.28
C ASN A 104 -3.72 -8.31 -12.80
N LEU A 105 -2.90 -9.17 -12.19
CA LEU A 105 -2.49 -9.04 -10.80
C LEU A 105 -1.75 -7.71 -10.57
N ILE A 106 -0.76 -7.39 -11.41
CA ILE A 106 0.02 -6.18 -11.22
C ILE A 106 -0.82 -4.92 -11.50
N THR A 107 -1.69 -4.95 -12.52
CA THR A 107 -2.61 -3.84 -12.82
C THR A 107 -3.55 -3.56 -11.64
N LEU A 108 -4.08 -4.62 -11.02
CA LEU A 108 -4.94 -4.49 -9.84
C LEU A 108 -4.19 -3.86 -8.66
N LEU A 109 -2.95 -4.28 -8.41
CA LEU A 109 -2.11 -3.68 -7.35
C LEU A 109 -1.86 -2.19 -7.60
N PHE A 110 -1.55 -1.79 -8.84
CA PHE A 110 -1.38 -0.39 -9.20
C PHE A 110 -2.65 0.43 -8.94
N ILE A 111 -3.82 -0.09 -9.34
CA ILE A 111 -5.11 0.58 -9.09
C ILE A 111 -5.36 0.73 -7.58
N CYS A 112 -5.16 -0.34 -6.80
CA CYS A 112 -5.37 -0.32 -5.35
C CYS A 112 -4.46 0.69 -4.64
N VAL A 113 -3.19 0.75 -5.04
CA VAL A 113 -2.23 1.71 -4.47
C VAL A 113 -2.58 3.13 -4.86
N PHE A 114 -2.94 3.37 -6.13
CA PHE A 114 -3.34 4.68 -6.60
C PHE A 114 -4.61 5.19 -5.91
N VAL A 115 -5.62 4.33 -5.73
CA VAL A 115 -6.84 4.69 -4.99
C VAL A 115 -6.50 4.99 -3.53
N SER A 116 -5.66 4.18 -2.90
CA SER A 116 -5.25 4.39 -1.51
C SER A 116 -4.49 5.72 -1.34
N GLU A 117 -3.63 6.08 -2.29
CA GLU A 117 -2.90 7.35 -2.31
C GLU A 117 -3.85 8.55 -2.41
N ILE A 118 -4.87 8.47 -3.26
CA ILE A 118 -5.89 9.52 -3.39
C ILE A 118 -6.64 9.68 -2.06
N VAL A 119 -7.12 8.57 -1.49
CA VAL A 119 -7.87 8.62 -0.22
C VAL A 119 -7.00 9.21 0.87
N PHE A 120 -5.76 8.74 1.02
CA PHE A 120 -4.81 9.24 2.00
C PHE A 120 -4.53 10.74 1.85
N SER A 121 -4.27 11.19 0.61
CA SER A 121 -4.02 12.60 0.31
C SER A 121 -5.22 13.50 0.66
N ILE A 122 -6.45 13.03 0.38
CA ILE A 122 -7.67 13.72 0.76
C ILE A 122 -7.81 13.76 2.30
N SER A 123 -7.63 12.62 2.97
CA SER A 123 -7.76 12.50 4.43
C SER A 123 -6.76 13.39 5.17
N ILE A 124 -5.50 13.45 4.73
CA ILE A 124 -4.50 14.33 5.34
C ILE A 124 -4.83 15.80 5.14
N ASN A 125 -5.22 16.19 3.91
CA ASN A 125 -5.56 17.57 3.64
C ASN A 125 -6.77 18.02 4.46
N PHE A 126 -7.73 17.13 4.69
CA PHE A 126 -8.85 17.36 5.58
C PHE A 126 -8.40 17.51 7.04
N LEU A 127 -7.56 16.60 7.55
CA LEU A 127 -7.06 16.64 8.92
C LEU A 127 -6.20 17.88 9.21
N LEU A 128 -5.35 18.28 8.26
CA LEU A 128 -4.56 19.52 8.35
C LEU A 128 -5.43 20.78 8.34
N ARG A 129 -6.56 20.77 7.63
CA ARG A 129 -7.54 21.88 7.67
C ARG A 129 -8.21 21.99 9.03
N LEU A 130 -8.61 20.86 9.63
CA LEU A 130 -9.22 20.84 10.96
C LEU A 130 -8.27 21.41 12.03
N VAL A 131 -7.03 20.92 12.08
CA VAL A 131 -6.03 21.37 13.05
C VAL A 131 -5.67 22.86 12.88
N LYS A 132 -5.76 23.40 11.66
CA LYS A 132 -5.48 24.82 11.40
C LYS A 132 -6.63 25.75 11.80
N ASN A 133 -7.86 25.24 11.88
CA ASN A 133 -9.02 26.00 12.33
C ASN A 133 -9.16 26.06 13.87
N GLU A 134 -8.34 25.30 14.60
CA GLU A 134 -8.28 25.31 16.07
C GLU A 134 -7.21 26.28 16.63
N LYS A 135 -6.52 27.04 15.76
CA LYS A 135 -5.57 28.10 16.14
C LYS A 135 -6.07 29.46 15.70
#